data_AF-A0A352Y1R4-F1
#
_entry.id   AF-A0A352Y1R4-F1
#
_cell.length_a   1.000
_cell.length_b   1.000
_cell.length_c   1.000
_cell.angle_alpha   90.00
_cell.angle_beta   90.00
_cell.angle_gamma   90.00
#
_symmetry.space_group_name_H-M   'P 1'
#
loop_
_entity.id
_entity.type
_entity.pdbx_description
1 polymer ?
#
loop_
_entity_poly.entity_id
_entity_poly.type
_entity_poly.pdbx_seq_one_letter_code
_entity_poly.pdbx_strand_id
1 'polypeptide(L)'
;IVNSEIKRITGKALPNTVIAQSFTNLDITYDPLVSTLMSSADRAYALGFLGSSKPELSGIYNLAPLNQVLTSKGLATVSGS
;
A
#
# COMPACT_ATOMS: atom_id res chain seq x y z
N ILE A 1 -10.27 -11.67 -13.56
CA ILE A 1 -10.10 -12.03 -12.14
C ILE A 1 -10.71 -10.97 -11.22
N VAL A 2 -10.25 -9.70 -11.23
CA VAL A 2 -10.80 -8.68 -10.29
C VAL A 2 -12.31 -8.45 -10.45
N ASN A 3 -12.81 -8.17 -11.67
CA ASN A 3 -14.23 -7.91 -11.86
C ASN A 3 -15.14 -9.13 -11.57
N SER A 4 -14.61 -10.34 -11.79
CA SER A 4 -15.32 -11.58 -11.45
C SER A 4 -15.42 -11.77 -9.94
N GLU A 5 -14.38 -11.43 -9.18
CA GLU A 5 -14.43 -11.48 -7.70
C GLU A 5 -15.38 -10.44 -7.13
N ILE A 6 -15.42 -9.22 -7.70
CA ILE A 6 -16.39 -8.19 -7.30
C ILE A 6 -17.82 -8.70 -7.49
N LYS A 7 -18.13 -9.31 -8.64
CA LYS A 7 -19.44 -9.94 -8.87
C LYS A 7 -19.74 -11.04 -7.87
N ARG A 8 -18.74 -11.86 -7.51
CA ARG A 8 -18.91 -12.96 -6.56
C ARG A 8 -19.27 -12.46 -5.15
N ILE A 9 -18.63 -11.40 -4.66
CA ILE A 9 -18.84 -10.89 -3.30
C ILE A 9 -20.01 -9.89 -3.19
N THR A 10 -20.33 -9.15 -4.26
CA THR A 10 -21.38 -8.12 -4.24
C THR A 10 -22.64 -8.49 -5.02
N GLY A 11 -22.62 -9.58 -5.79
CA GLY A 11 -23.70 -9.99 -6.69
C GLY A 11 -23.72 -9.30 -8.06
N LYS A 12 -22.92 -8.24 -8.27
CA LYS A 12 -22.90 -7.48 -9.52
C LYS A 12 -21.48 -7.13 -9.98
N ALA A 13 -21.22 -7.31 -11.28
CA ALA A 13 -19.98 -6.83 -11.88
C ALA A 13 -20.03 -5.33 -12.12
N LEU A 14 -18.87 -4.67 -12.08
CA LEU A 14 -18.72 -3.32 -12.59
C LEU A 14 -18.60 -3.32 -14.12
N PRO A 15 -18.90 -2.21 -14.82
CA PRO A 15 -18.57 -2.08 -16.23
C PRO A 15 -17.08 -2.34 -16.47
N ASN A 16 -16.75 -3.11 -17.50
CA ASN A 16 -15.36 -3.46 -17.80
C ASN A 16 -14.47 -2.22 -18.03
N THR A 17 -15.04 -1.15 -18.58
CA THR A 17 -14.36 0.13 -18.80
C THR A 17 -13.92 0.79 -17.50
N VAL A 18 -14.74 0.72 -16.43
CA VAL A 18 -14.40 1.27 -15.11
C VAL A 18 -13.22 0.52 -14.51
N ILE A 19 -13.23 -0.82 -14.60
CA ILE A 19 -12.13 -1.65 -14.12
C ILE A 19 -10.85 -1.33 -14.91
N ALA A 20 -10.92 -1.32 -16.25
CA ALA A 20 -9.78 -1.01 -17.09
C ALA A 20 -9.18 0.36 -16.79
N GLN A 21 -10.02 1.40 -16.67
CA GLN A 21 -9.58 2.76 -16.34
C GLN A 21 -9.00 2.87 -14.92
N SER A 22 -9.47 2.09 -13.95
CA SER A 22 -8.90 2.14 -12.60
C SER A 22 -7.42 1.73 -12.59
N PHE A 23 -7.02 0.77 -13.44
CA PHE A 23 -5.64 0.32 -13.54
C PHE A 23 -4.72 1.32 -14.23
N THR A 24 -5.25 2.19 -15.10
CA THR A 24 -4.43 3.24 -15.73
C THR A 24 -4.00 4.33 -14.77
N ASN A 25 -4.65 4.42 -13.59
CA ASN A 25 -4.33 5.39 -12.55
C ASN A 25 -3.39 4.81 -11.47
N LEU A 26 -2.79 3.64 -11.70
CA LEU A 26 -1.86 3.02 -10.76
C LEU A 26 -0.41 3.29 -11.17
N ASP A 27 0.35 3.86 -10.24
CA ASP A 27 1.80 3.92 -10.32
C ASP A 27 2.41 2.79 -9.49
N ILE A 28 3.06 1.84 -10.17
CA ILE A 28 3.76 0.74 -9.50
C ILE A 28 5.14 1.25 -9.07
N THR A 29 5.39 1.23 -7.76
CA THR A 29 6.63 1.70 -7.17
C THR A 29 7.21 0.70 -6.17
N TYR A 30 8.53 0.73 -6.00
CA TYR A 30 9.24 0.07 -4.90
C TYR A 30 9.62 1.04 -3.78
N ASP A 31 9.18 2.30 -3.87
CA ASP A 31 9.23 3.25 -2.75
C ASP A 31 8.30 2.77 -1.63
N PRO A 32 8.78 2.62 -0.38
CA PRO A 32 7.94 2.20 0.74
C PRO A 32 6.88 3.23 1.17
N LEU A 33 6.93 4.48 0.68
CA LEU A 33 5.96 5.55 0.97
C LEU A 33 5.81 5.84 2.47
N VAL A 34 6.94 5.93 3.18
CA VAL A 34 6.98 6.07 4.66
C VAL A 34 6.15 7.26 5.14
N SER A 35 6.26 8.42 4.49
CA SER A 35 5.51 9.63 4.88
C SER A 35 4.00 9.46 4.78
N THR A 36 3.51 8.67 3.81
CA THR A 36 2.10 8.35 3.63
C THR A 36 1.59 7.45 4.75
N LEU A 37 2.37 6.46 5.16
CA LEU A 37 2.04 5.60 6.31
C LEU A 37 1.93 6.43 7.59
N MET A 38 2.93 7.27 7.88
CA MET A 38 2.93 8.13 9.07
C MET A 38 1.70 9.05 9.07
N SER A 39 1.40 9.69 7.94
CA SER A 39 0.22 10.55 7.80
C SER A 39 -1.10 9.81 8.01
N SER A 40 -1.19 8.57 7.52
CA SER A 40 -2.39 7.74 7.67
C SER A 40 -2.58 7.29 9.12
N ALA A 41 -1.50 6.90 9.79
CA ALA A 41 -1.53 6.52 11.20
C ALA A 41 -1.88 7.73 12.10
N ASP A 42 -1.34 8.91 11.82
CA ASP A 42 -1.68 10.14 12.54
C ASP A 42 -3.17 10.45 12.45
N ARG A 43 -3.75 10.33 11.25
CA ARG A 43 -5.20 10.52 11.05
C ARG A 43 -6.03 9.46 11.77
N ALA A 44 -5.64 8.20 11.67
CA ALA A 44 -6.36 7.11 12.33
C ALA A 44 -6.28 7.22 13.86
N TYR A 45 -5.15 7.63 14.41
CA TYR A 45 -5.00 7.93 15.83
C TYR A 45 -5.88 9.11 16.25
N ALA A 46 -5.89 10.21 15.48
CA ALA A 46 -6.74 11.36 15.77
C ALA A 46 -8.24 11.03 15.76
N LEU A 47 -8.65 10.03 14.97
CA LEU A 47 -10.03 9.50 14.94
C LEU A 47 -10.31 8.44 16.02
N GLY A 48 -9.33 8.11 16.87
CA GLY A 48 -9.47 7.15 17.97
C GLY A 48 -9.38 5.68 17.55
N PHE A 49 -8.96 5.38 16.31
CA PHE A 49 -8.87 4.00 15.82
C PHE A 49 -7.63 3.25 16.30
N LEU A 50 -6.60 3.95 16.79
CA LEU A 50 -5.30 3.37 17.15
C LEU A 50 -5.00 3.40 18.66
N GLY A 51 -6.06 3.35 19.47
CA GLY A 51 -5.95 3.31 20.94
C GLY A 51 -5.68 4.67 21.58
N SER A 52 -5.25 4.63 22.84
CA SER A 52 -5.13 5.83 23.69
C SER A 52 -3.79 6.56 23.60
N SER A 53 -2.81 5.98 22.89
CA SER A 53 -1.48 6.56 22.68
C SER A 53 -1.08 6.43 21.23
N LYS A 54 -0.27 7.38 20.73
CA LYS A 54 0.22 7.36 19.36
C LYS A 54 0.98 6.05 19.10
N PRO A 55 0.72 5.34 17.99
CA PRO A 55 1.41 4.09 17.69
C PRO A 55 2.89 4.34 17.37
N GLU A 56 3.76 3.48 17.90
CA GLU A 56 5.15 3.41 17.51
C GLU A 56 5.26 2.60 16.20
N LEU A 57 5.66 3.27 15.13
CA LEU A 57 5.73 2.68 13.79
C LEU A 57 7.16 2.30 13.38
N SER A 58 8.12 2.44 14.28
CA SER A 58 9.50 2.03 14.04
C SER A 58 9.55 0.51 13.76
N GLY A 59 10.26 0.14 12.69
CA GLY A 59 10.42 -1.27 12.30
C GLY A 59 9.20 -1.92 11.64
N ILE A 60 8.14 -1.17 11.29
CA ILE A 60 6.95 -1.72 10.62
C ILE A 60 7.26 -2.27 9.22
N TYR A 61 8.33 -1.79 8.58
CA TYR A 61 8.80 -2.29 7.30
C TYR A 61 9.93 -3.33 7.47
N ASN A 62 9.74 -4.52 6.92
CA ASN A 62 10.85 -5.43 6.63
C ASN A 62 11.28 -5.28 5.17
N LEU A 63 12.28 -4.43 4.91
CA LEU A 63 12.76 -4.12 3.56
C LEU A 63 13.89 -5.02 3.08
N ALA A 64 14.36 -5.98 3.89
CA ALA A 64 15.47 -6.84 3.51
C ALA A 64 15.22 -7.63 2.21
N PRO A 65 14.04 -8.27 2.01
CA PRO A 65 13.78 -8.98 0.76
C PRO A 65 13.73 -8.05 -0.46
N LEU A 66 13.14 -6.87 -0.31
CA LEU A 66 13.06 -5.89 -1.39
C LEU A 66 14.46 -5.38 -1.77
N ASN A 67 15.26 -5.00 -0.78
CA ASN A 67 16.62 -4.49 -0.98
C ASN A 67 17.56 -5.54 -1.59
N GLN A 68 17.38 -6.83 -1.26
CA GLN A 68 18.08 -7.92 -1.94
C GLN A 68 17.77 -7.93 -3.45
N VAL A 69 16.50 -7.81 -3.82
CA VAL A 69 16.07 -7.77 -5.23
C VAL A 69 16.58 -6.50 -5.92
N LEU A 70 16.46 -5.33 -5.29
CA LEU A 70 16.92 -4.05 -5.86
C LEU A 70 18.43 -4.09 -6.12
N THR A 71 19.22 -4.59 -5.16
CA THR A 71 20.67 -4.77 -5.31
C THR A 71 21.00 -5.72 -6.46
N SER A 72 20.29 -6.85 -6.58
CA SER A 72 20.49 -7.80 -7.70
C SER A 72 20.21 -7.19 -9.08
N LYS A 73 19.41 -6.13 -9.12
CA LYS A 73 19.05 -5.36 -10.32
C LYS A 73 19.93 -4.12 -10.53
N GLY A 74 20.94 -3.90 -9.68
CA GLY A 74 21.81 -2.72 -9.73
C GLY A 74 21.13 -1.41 -9.33
N LEU A 75 20.00 -1.49 -8.61
CA LEU A 75 19.24 -0.34 -8.13
C LEU A 75 19.63 0.02 -6.69
N ALA A 76 19.41 1.28 -6.32
CA ALA A 76 19.60 1.76 -4.96
C ALA A 76 18.61 1.08 -3.99
N THR A 77 19.07 0.81 -2.78
CA THR A 77 18.22 0.31 -1.69
C THR A 77 17.29 1.40 -1.15
N VAL A 78 16.18 0.99 -0.56
CA VAL A 78 15.21 1.87 0.10
C VAL A 78 15.28 1.78 1.63
N SER A 79 14.86 2.86 2.30
CA SER A 79 14.76 2.97 3.76
C SER A 79 13.31 3.05 4.22
N GLY A 80 13.00 2.47 5.38
CA GLY A 80 11.68 2.48 6.03
C GLY A 80 11.57 3.48 7.18
N SER A 81 12.59 4.32 7.34
CA SER A 81 12.75 5.32 8.41
C SER A 81 13.51 6.53 7.90
#